data_AF-A0A6G2DG56-F1
#
_entry.id   AF-A0A6G2DG56-F1
#
_cell.length_a   1.000
_cell.length_b   1.000
_cell.length_c   1.000
_cell.angle_alpha   90.00
_cell.angle_beta   90.00
_cell.angle_gamma   90.00
#
_symmetry.space_group_name_H-M   'P 1'
#
loop_
_entity.id
_entity.type
_entity.pdbx_description
1 polymer ?
#
loop_
_entity_poly.entity_id
_entity_poly.type
_entity_poly.pdbx_seq_one_letter_code
_entity_poly.pdbx_strand_id
1 'polypeptide(L)'
;RGDYIFFTIDAHEENDFFHPESKLFPPHNLIGTSGRNLYGDLGIFYQEHGSDSRVFWMDKRHYSAFSGTDLDIRLRERRVSTVILTGVLTDICVLHT
;
A
#
# COMPACT_ATOMS: atom_id res chain seq x y z
N ARG A 1 -6.90 16.31 10.35
CA ARG A 1 -6.91 15.86 11.77
C ARG A 1 -5.73 14.90 11.96
N GLY A 2 -5.11 14.86 13.15
CA GLY A 2 -3.77 14.25 13.37
C GLY A 2 -3.67 12.73 13.28
N ASP A 3 -4.47 12.11 12.40
CA ASP A 3 -4.50 10.67 12.15
C ASP A 3 -3.20 10.23 11.43
N TYR A 4 -2.86 8.95 11.56
CA TYR A 4 -1.76 8.34 10.82
C TYR A 4 -2.23 7.89 9.44
N ILE A 5 -1.41 8.06 8.41
CA ILE A 5 -1.74 7.77 7.01
C ILE A 5 -0.76 6.73 6.49
N PHE A 6 -1.29 5.60 6.02
CA PHE A 6 -0.51 4.50 5.47
C PHE A 6 -0.85 4.32 3.99
N PHE A 7 0.14 4.55 3.13
CA PHE A 7 0.11 4.21 1.72
C PHE A 7 0.64 2.79 1.55
N THR A 8 -0.26 1.80 1.52
CA THR A 8 0.08 0.38 1.36
C THR A 8 -0.05 -0.01 -0.11
N ILE A 9 1.05 0.07 -0.85
CA ILE A 9 1.08 0.06 -2.31
C ILE A 9 1.69 -1.24 -2.81
N ASP A 10 1.07 -1.87 -3.81
CA ASP A 10 1.67 -3.04 -4.45
C ASP A 10 3.07 -2.72 -4.97
N ALA A 11 3.95 -3.70 -4.80
CA ALA A 11 5.33 -3.65 -5.25
C ALA A 11 5.67 -5.01 -5.84
N HIS A 12 5.57 -5.11 -7.17
CA HIS A 12 5.92 -6.33 -7.87
C HIS A 12 7.30 -6.20 -8.53
N GLU A 13 8.03 -7.29 -8.54
CA GLU A 13 9.25 -7.43 -9.31
C GLU A 13 8.93 -7.98 -10.70
N GLU A 14 9.62 -7.48 -11.71
CA GLU A 14 9.53 -8.06 -13.04
C GLU A 14 10.14 -9.47 -13.02
N ASN A 15 9.44 -10.44 -13.62
CA ASN A 15 9.86 -11.86 -13.68
C ASN A 15 9.93 -12.60 -12.33
N ASP A 16 9.17 -12.19 -11.32
CA ASP A 16 8.99 -13.01 -10.11
C ASP A 16 8.01 -14.17 -10.36
N PHE A 17 8.55 -15.30 -10.82
CA PHE A 17 7.76 -16.50 -11.13
C PHE A 17 7.22 -17.25 -9.89
N PHE A 18 7.69 -16.90 -8.69
CA PHE A 18 7.23 -17.50 -7.44
C PHE A 18 6.05 -16.74 -6.84
N HIS A 19 5.80 -15.51 -7.29
CA HIS A 19 4.61 -14.78 -6.88
C HIS A 19 3.35 -15.39 -7.53
N PRO A 20 2.30 -15.72 -6.74
CA PRO A 20 1.09 -16.34 -7.28
C PRO A 20 0.41 -15.44 -8.31
N GLU A 21 0.42 -14.12 -8.11
CA GLU A 21 -0.24 -13.18 -9.03
C GLU A 21 0.40 -13.10 -10.41
N SER A 22 1.68 -13.48 -10.55
CA SER A 22 2.37 -13.51 -11.85
C SER A 22 1.71 -14.47 -12.85
N LYS A 23 0.84 -15.37 -12.39
CA LYS A 23 0.05 -16.29 -13.23
C LYS A 23 -1.41 -15.84 -13.41
N LEU A 24 -1.87 -14.86 -12.63
CA LEU A 24 -3.27 -14.45 -12.55
C LEU A 24 -3.52 -13.11 -13.25
N PHE A 25 -2.55 -12.21 -13.20
CA PHE A 25 -2.66 -10.85 -13.72
C PHE A 25 -1.49 -10.49 -14.63
N PRO A 26 -1.68 -9.55 -15.57
CA PRO A 26 -0.56 -8.94 -16.28
C PRO A 26 0.35 -8.18 -15.30
N PRO A 27 1.63 -7.93 -15.66
CA PRO A 27 2.52 -7.11 -14.85
C PRO A 27 1.93 -5.74 -14.54
N HIS A 28 1.95 -5.36 -13.27
CA HIS A 28 1.42 -4.10 -12.76
C HIS A 28 2.21 -3.66 -11.53
N ASN A 29 2.16 -2.38 -11.17
CA ASN A 29 2.86 -1.80 -10.02
C ASN A 29 4.32 -2.28 -9.87
N LEU A 30 5.02 -2.36 -10.99
CA LEU A 30 6.41 -2.81 -11.05
C LEU A 30 7.33 -1.78 -10.38
N ILE A 31 8.26 -2.25 -9.56
CA ILE A 31 9.24 -1.41 -8.87
C ILE A 31 10.03 -0.57 -9.90
N GLY A 32 10.16 0.73 -9.62
CA GLY A 32 10.87 1.68 -10.49
C GLY A 32 10.07 2.22 -11.68
N THR A 33 8.85 1.74 -11.90
CA THR A 33 7.97 2.25 -12.97
C THR A 33 7.04 3.34 -12.48
N SER A 34 6.61 4.23 -13.38
CA SER A 34 5.60 5.25 -13.09
C SER A 34 4.22 4.67 -12.76
N GLY A 35 3.99 3.38 -13.01
CA GLY A 35 2.76 2.69 -12.63
C GLY A 35 2.52 2.68 -11.11
N ARG A 36 3.57 2.83 -10.30
CA ARG A 36 3.46 2.94 -8.82
C ARG A 36 3.15 4.35 -8.33
N ASN A 37 3.08 5.34 -9.21
CA ASN A 37 2.76 6.71 -8.80
C ASN A 37 1.30 6.80 -8.33
N LEU A 38 1.07 7.47 -7.22
CA LEU A 38 -0.28 7.75 -6.73
C LEU A 38 -1.03 8.64 -7.72
N TYR A 39 -2.28 8.28 -8.00
CA TYR A 39 -3.10 8.96 -8.99
C TYR A 39 -3.65 10.30 -8.48
N GLY A 40 -3.63 11.32 -9.34
CA GLY A 40 -4.28 12.62 -9.11
C GLY A 40 -3.77 13.36 -7.88
N ASP A 41 -4.68 14.07 -7.20
CA ASP A 41 -4.37 14.91 -6.04
C ASP A 41 -3.78 14.13 -4.87
N LEU A 42 -3.99 12.81 -4.81
CA LEU A 42 -3.38 11.96 -3.80
C LEU A 42 -1.85 11.87 -3.96
N GLY A 43 -1.35 11.93 -5.19
CA GLY A 43 0.07 12.03 -5.47
C GLY A 43 0.66 13.37 -5.05
N ILE A 44 -0.08 14.46 -5.24
CA ILE A 44 0.32 15.80 -4.77
C ILE A 44 0.42 15.80 -3.24
N PHE A 45 -0.63 15.31 -2.56
CA PHE A 45 -0.64 15.18 -1.10
C PHE A 45 0.57 14.40 -0.58
N TYR A 46 0.92 13.26 -1.19
CA TYR A 46 2.07 12.48 -0.76
C TYR A 46 3.41 13.19 -1.04
N GLN A 47 3.53 13.94 -2.14
CA GLN A 47 4.73 14.76 -2.37
C GLN A 47 4.90 15.85 -1.31
N GLU A 48 3.80 16.47 -0.87
CA GLU A 48 3.81 17.53 0.14
C GLU A 48 4.04 17.02 1.56
N HIS A 49 3.54 15.81 1.88
CA HIS A 49 3.48 15.31 3.25
C HIS A 49 4.20 13.98 3.50
N GLY A 50 4.79 13.36 2.48
CA GLY A 50 5.41 12.02 2.58
C GLY A 50 6.59 11.94 3.55
N SER A 51 7.16 13.08 3.96
CA SER A 51 8.21 13.17 4.97
C SER A 51 7.70 13.44 6.40
N ASP A 52 6.40 13.67 6.60
CA ASP A 52 5.79 13.81 7.93
C ASP A 52 5.85 12.47 8.68
N SER A 53 6.17 12.50 9.97
CA SER A 53 6.33 11.30 10.80
C SER A 53 5.05 10.47 10.99
N ARG A 54 3.90 10.98 10.55
CA ARG A 54 2.61 10.30 10.56
C ARG A 54 2.21 9.71 9.21
N VAL A 55 2.99 9.98 8.16
CA VAL A 55 2.74 9.48 6.80
C VAL A 55 3.73 8.39 6.49
N PHE A 56 3.22 7.23 6.08
CA PHE A 56 4.01 6.04 5.83
C PHE A 56 3.78 5.56 4.41
N TRP A 57 4.84 5.10 3.77
CA TRP A 57 4.78 4.30 2.55
C TRP A 57 5.22 2.89 2.87
N MET A 58 4.43 1.91 2.45
CA MET A 58 4.67 0.50 2.65
C MET A 58 4.48 -0.24 1.34
N ASP A 59 5.53 -0.91 0.91
CA ASP A 59 5.46 -1.86 -0.19
C ASP A 59 4.78 -3.14 0.32
N LYS A 60 3.76 -3.61 -0.39
CA LYS A 60 3.10 -4.91 -0.15
C LYS A 60 3.18 -5.79 -1.41
N ARG A 61 3.16 -7.11 -1.23
CA ARG A 61 3.17 -8.08 -2.35
C ARG A 61 1.84 -8.82 -2.51
N HIS A 62 1.09 -9.00 -1.43
CA HIS A 62 -0.22 -9.62 -1.47
C HIS A 62 -1.34 -8.56 -1.43
N TYR A 63 -2.59 -9.00 -1.67
CA TYR A 63 -3.76 -8.12 -1.62
C TYR A 63 -3.93 -7.36 -0.29
N SER A 64 -3.88 -8.08 0.84
CA SER A 64 -4.05 -7.50 2.17
C SER A 64 -2.86 -6.60 2.53
N ALA A 65 -3.15 -5.39 3.02
CA ALA A 65 -2.12 -4.48 3.51
C ALA A 65 -1.33 -5.00 4.71
N PHE A 66 -1.84 -6.02 5.41
CA PHE A 66 -1.19 -6.66 6.56
C PHE A 66 -0.28 -7.84 6.19
N SER A 67 -0.47 -8.44 5.02
CA SER A 67 0.19 -9.72 4.70
C SER A 67 1.66 -9.51 4.32
N GLY A 68 2.56 -9.87 5.22
CA GLY A 68 4.01 -9.75 5.01
C GLY A 68 4.55 -8.32 5.18
N THR A 69 3.74 -7.40 5.71
CA THR A 69 4.14 -6.02 6.04
C THR A 69 4.28 -5.84 7.55
N ASP A 70 4.76 -4.67 8.00
CA ASP A 70 4.80 -4.28 9.41
C ASP A 70 3.60 -3.42 9.84
N LEU A 71 2.51 -3.37 9.06
CA LEU A 71 1.36 -2.49 9.33
C LEU A 71 0.77 -2.70 10.74
N ASP A 72 0.51 -3.95 11.15
CA ASP A 72 -0.01 -4.24 12.50
C ASP A 72 0.95 -3.76 13.60
N ILE A 73 2.26 -3.98 13.42
CA ILE A 73 3.28 -3.51 14.37
C ILE A 73 3.20 -1.99 14.52
N ARG A 74 3.18 -1.24 13.41
CA ARG A 74 3.12 0.23 13.42
C ARG A 74 1.85 0.77 14.05
N LEU A 75 0.70 0.16 13.77
CA LEU A 75 -0.59 0.54 14.35
C LEU A 75 -0.60 0.29 15.87
N ARG A 76 -0.07 -0.85 16.32
CA ARG A 76 0.02 -1.20 17.74
C ARG A 76 0.98 -0.30 18.51
N GLU A 77 2.14 0.05 17.94
CA GLU A 77 3.07 1.05 18.51
C GLU A 77 2.36 2.38 18.82
N ARG A 78 1.38 2.76 17.99
CA ARG A 78 0.60 4.01 18.09
C ARG A 78 -0.73 3.85 18.83
N ARG A 79 -1.02 2.65 19.34
CA ARG A 79 -2.27 2.30 20.02
C ARG A 79 -3.52 2.62 19.20
N VAL A 80 -3.43 2.47 17.87
CA VAL A 80 -4.57 2.65 16.97
C VAL A 80 -5.55 1.50 17.18
N SER A 81 -6.83 1.82 17.39
CA SER A 81 -7.92 0.86 17.57
C SER A 81 -8.97 0.90 16.47
N THR A 82 -8.83 1.80 15.49
CA THR A 82 -9.76 1.97 14.37
C THR A 82 -8.98 2.22 13.11
N VAL A 83 -9.28 1.44 12.07
CA VAL A 83 -8.74 1.64 10.72
C VAL A 83 -9.83 2.20 9.83
N ILE A 84 -9.47 3.11 8.93
CA ILE A 84 -10.34 3.64 7.89
C ILE A 84 -9.74 3.19 6.56
N LEU A 85 -10.46 2.33 5.85
CA LEU A 85 -9.98 1.78 4.58
C LEU A 85 -10.44 2.66 3.41
N THR A 86 -9.51 2.96 2.52
CA THR A 86 -9.75 3.66 1.25
C THR A 86 -8.89 3.00 0.17
N GLY A 87 -9.21 3.26 -1.10
CA GLY A 87 -8.45 2.74 -2.24
C GLY A 87 -9.22 1.74 -3.07
N VAL A 88 -8.49 0.88 -3.78
CA VAL A 88 -9.01 -0.06 -4.78
C VAL A 88 -8.30 -1.40 -4.69
N LEU A 89 -8.91 -2.50 -5.16
CA LEU A 89 -10.33 -2.65 -5.47
C LEU A 89 -11.12 -3.00 -4.20
N THR A 90 -12.40 -2.63 -4.16
CA THR A 90 -13.28 -2.85 -3.01
C THR A 90 -13.38 -4.33 -2.62
N ASP A 91 -13.36 -5.22 -3.60
CA ASP A 91 -13.57 -6.67 -3.47
C ASP A 91 -12.27 -7.50 -3.49
N ILE A 92 -11.09 -6.85 -3.57
CA ILE A 92 -9.79 -7.52 -3.55
C ILE A 92 -8.92 -6.92 -2.44
N CYS A 93 -8.14 -5.87 -2.73
CA CYS A 93 -7.19 -5.32 -1.77
C CYS A 93 -7.89 -4.74 -0.54
N VAL A 94 -9.00 -4.02 -0.73
CA VAL A 94 -9.77 -3.46 0.38
C VAL A 94 -10.45 -4.55 1.19
N LEU A 95 -11.05 -5.55 0.54
CA LEU A 95 -11.73 -6.65 1.23
C LEU A 95 -10.76 -7.53 2.04
N HIS A 96 -9.57 -7.79 1.51
CA HIS A 96 -8.56 -8.61 2.17
C HIS A 96 -7.80 -7.86 3.27
N THR A 97 -7.89 -6.53 3.31
CA THR A 97 -7.26 -5.68 4.33
C THR A 97 -8.18 -5.51 5.52
#